data_AF-A0A377Z454-F1
#
_entry.id   AF-A0A377Z454-F1
#
_cell.length_a   1.000
_cell.length_b   1.000
_cell.length_c   1.000
_cell.angle_alpha   90.00
_cell.angle_beta   90.00
_cell.angle_gamma   90.00
#
_symmetry.space_group_name_H-M   'P 1'
#
loop_
_entity.id
_entity.type
_entity.pdbx_description
1 polymer ?
#
loop_
_entity_poly.entity_id
_entity_poly.type
_entity_poly.pdbx_seq_one_letter_code
_entity_poly.pdbx_strand_id
1 'polypeptide(L)'
;MNAAKIALSTWRQQPDKFWALHQRLMAKKGYHDDASIAAAQKKTATDSVNIDDKTMDSLKMNLILSQVLNIQGTPATIIGDQMVAGAIPAEDLEGLVKEQLAKARGQ
;
A
#
# COMPACT_ATOMS: atom_id res chain seq x y z
N MET A 1 -9.67 6.13 12.20
CA MET A 1 -10.10 5.06 11.25
C MET A 1 -9.83 5.46 9.80
N ASN A 2 -8.59 5.70 9.34
CA ASN A 2 -8.45 6.46 8.06
C ASN A 2 -7.19 6.30 7.21
N ALA A 3 -6.10 5.69 7.66
CA ALA A 3 -4.82 5.75 6.92
C ALA A 3 -4.91 5.21 5.47
N ALA A 4 -5.50 4.03 5.28
CA ALA A 4 -5.72 3.46 3.95
C ALA A 4 -6.66 4.32 3.08
N LYS A 5 -7.74 4.85 3.67
CA LYS A 5 -8.70 5.71 2.96
C LYS A 5 -8.06 7.02 2.53
N ILE A 6 -7.27 7.65 3.40
CA ILE A 6 -6.55 8.89 3.12
C ILE A 6 -5.47 8.66 2.07
N ALA A 7 -4.73 7.55 2.14
CA ALA A 7 -3.74 7.19 1.13
C ALA A 7 -4.38 6.99 -0.25
N LEU A 8 -5.48 6.22 -0.34
CA LEU A 8 -6.21 5.98 -1.58
C LEU A 8 -6.88 7.26 -2.13
N SER A 9 -7.44 8.09 -1.25
CA SER A 9 -8.05 9.37 -1.66
C SER A 9 -6.98 10.33 -2.17
N THR A 10 -5.80 10.35 -1.55
CA THR A 10 -4.66 11.14 -2.00
C THR A 10 -4.16 10.65 -3.35
N TRP A 11 -4.01 9.35 -3.55
CA TRP A 11 -3.66 8.79 -4.86
C TRP A 11 -4.61 9.27 -5.97
N ARG A 12 -5.90 9.36 -5.66
CA ARG A 12 -6.91 9.75 -6.65
C ARG A 12 -7.02 11.26 -6.88
N GLN A 13 -6.80 12.09 -5.85
CA GLN A 13 -7.01 13.55 -5.90
C GLN A 13 -5.70 14.34 -6.10
N GLN A 14 -4.60 13.85 -5.54
CA GLN A 14 -3.27 14.49 -5.52
C GLN A 14 -2.17 13.41 -5.67
N PRO A 15 -2.13 12.68 -6.81
CA PRO A 15 -1.23 11.54 -7.01
C PRO A 15 0.24 11.86 -6.82
N ASP A 16 0.64 13.09 -7.14
CA ASP A 16 1.99 13.64 -6.96
C ASP A 16 2.43 13.66 -5.47
N LYS A 17 1.48 13.77 -4.54
CA LYS A 17 1.75 13.81 -3.09
C LYS A 17 1.60 12.46 -2.39
N PHE A 18 1.04 11.46 -3.07
CA PHE A 18 0.78 10.15 -2.49
C PHE A 18 2.04 9.52 -1.90
N TRP A 19 3.17 9.55 -2.62
CA TRP A 19 4.37 8.86 -2.19
C TRP A 19 4.94 9.42 -0.87
N ALA A 20 4.92 10.75 -0.72
CA ALA A 20 5.35 11.40 0.50
C ALA A 20 4.44 11.04 1.68
N LEU A 21 3.11 11.06 1.47
CA LEU A 21 2.13 10.66 2.48
C LEU A 21 2.27 9.18 2.87
N HIS A 22 2.39 8.28 1.88
CA HIS A 22 2.54 6.84 2.09
C HIS A 22 3.77 6.54 2.97
N GLN A 23 4.94 7.08 2.61
CA GLN A 23 6.14 6.91 3.41
C GLN A 23 5.98 7.46 4.83
N ARG A 24 5.32 8.62 4.98
CA ARG A 24 5.11 9.23 6.29
C ARG A 24 4.22 8.39 7.20
N LEU A 25 3.17 7.80 6.64
CA LEU A 25 2.28 6.87 7.35
C LEU A 25 3.05 5.60 7.73
N MET A 26 3.73 4.95 6.77
CA MET A 26 4.48 3.71 7.01
C MET A 26 5.63 3.87 8.02
N ALA A 27 6.31 5.01 8.04
CA ALA A 27 7.41 5.27 8.97
C ALA A 27 6.96 5.46 10.43
N LYS A 28 5.66 5.66 10.68
CA LYS A 28 5.15 5.83 12.05
C LYS A 28 5.19 4.48 12.77
N LYS A 29 5.87 4.45 13.92
CA LYS A 29 5.82 3.30 14.82
C LYS A 29 4.47 3.21 15.54
N GLY A 30 3.93 2.00 15.64
CA GLY A 30 2.67 1.70 16.33
C GLY A 30 1.41 2.20 15.62
N TYR A 31 0.25 1.88 16.19
CA TYR A 31 -1.06 2.13 15.58
C TYR A 31 -1.32 3.59 15.24
N HIS A 32 -1.99 3.83 14.11
CA HIS A 32 -2.49 5.14 13.73
C HIS A 32 -3.79 5.48 14.46
N ASP A 33 -3.83 6.66 15.04
CA ASP A 33 -5.04 7.38 15.43
C ASP A 33 -5.32 8.55 14.46
N ASP A 34 -6.45 9.23 14.63
CA ASP A 34 -6.83 10.33 13.74
C ASP A 34 -5.87 11.52 13.85
N ALA A 35 -5.31 11.78 15.03
CA ALA A 35 -4.33 12.84 15.25
C ALA A 35 -3.02 12.60 14.45
N SER A 36 -2.50 11.37 14.48
CA SER A 36 -1.29 11.00 13.74
C SER A 36 -1.50 11.02 12.23
N ILE A 37 -2.69 10.68 11.75
CA ILE A 37 -3.05 10.76 10.33
C ILE A 37 -3.13 12.23 9.88
N ALA A 38 -3.83 13.09 10.64
CA ALA A 38 -3.91 14.51 10.35
C ALA A 38 -2.52 15.19 10.37
N ALA A 39 -1.65 14.80 11.31
CA ALA A 39 -0.28 15.26 11.36
C ALA A 39 0.53 14.84 10.12
N ALA A 40 0.35 13.62 9.62
CA ALA A 40 0.97 13.15 8.39
C ALA A 40 0.46 13.92 7.17
N GLN A 41 -0.85 14.20 7.09
CA GLN A 41 -1.43 14.98 6.01
C GLN A 41 -0.88 16.41 5.96
N LYS A 42 -0.86 17.10 7.11
CA LYS A 42 -0.30 18.45 7.22
C LYS A 42 1.18 18.50 6.82
N LYS A 43 1.97 17.50 7.21
CA LYS A 43 3.40 17.41 6.85
C LYS A 43 3.64 17.14 5.37
N THR A 44 2.64 16.65 4.66
CA THR A 44 2.74 16.29 3.23
C THR A 44 1.85 17.15 2.34
N ALA A 45 1.27 18.23 2.91
CA ALA A 45 0.35 19.15 2.23
C ALA A 45 -0.85 18.44 1.57
N THR A 46 -1.42 17.42 2.25
CA THR A 46 -2.58 16.63 1.82
C THR A 46 -3.78 16.80 2.76
N ASP A 47 -3.79 17.86 3.57
CA ASP A 47 -4.86 18.22 4.50
C ASP A 47 -6.16 18.62 3.80
N SER A 48 -6.10 19.02 2.53
CA SER A 48 -7.29 19.29 1.70
C SER A 48 -7.93 18.02 1.12
N VAL A 49 -7.32 16.84 1.30
CA VAL A 49 -7.82 15.58 0.75
C VAL A 49 -9.00 15.10 1.58
N ASN A 50 -10.16 14.97 0.92
CA ASN A 50 -11.38 14.45 1.53
C ASN A 50 -11.60 12.98 1.13
N ILE A 51 -12.15 12.19 2.05
CA ILE A 51 -12.55 10.81 1.75
C ILE A 51 -13.88 10.84 1.02
N ASP A 52 -13.99 10.12 -0.09
CA ASP A 52 -15.25 9.94 -0.81
C ASP A 52 -15.61 8.45 -0.97
N ASP A 53 -16.81 8.20 -1.49
CA ASP A 53 -17.35 6.84 -1.64
C ASP A 53 -16.53 5.98 -2.61
N LYS A 54 -15.94 6.58 -3.65
CA LYS A 54 -15.09 5.85 -4.60
C LYS A 54 -13.88 5.22 -3.91
N THR A 55 -13.37 5.83 -2.84
CA THR A 55 -12.28 5.26 -2.04
C THR A 55 -12.71 3.97 -1.34
N MET A 56 -13.99 3.88 -0.93
CA MET A 56 -14.52 2.70 -0.25
C MET A 56 -14.60 1.49 -1.17
N ASP A 57 -14.89 1.70 -2.45
CA ASP A 57 -14.96 0.60 -3.43
C ASP A 57 -13.60 -0.03 -3.69
N SER A 58 -12.54 0.79 -3.84
CA SER A 58 -11.17 0.27 -3.95
C SER A 58 -10.75 -0.52 -2.70
N LEU A 59 -11.12 -0.05 -1.51
CA LEU A 59 -10.80 -0.76 -0.27
C LEU A 59 -11.54 -2.11 -0.17
N LYS A 60 -12.82 -2.15 -0.55
CA LYS A 60 -13.60 -3.40 -0.61
C LYS A 60 -12.98 -4.37 -1.61
N MET A 61 -12.58 -3.90 -2.79
CA MET A 61 -11.96 -4.76 -3.80
C MET A 61 -10.62 -5.34 -3.32
N ASN A 62 -9.79 -4.54 -2.64
CA ASN A 62 -8.55 -5.06 -2.04
C ASN A 62 -8.83 -6.17 -1.01
N LEU A 63 -9.88 -6.02 -0.19
CA LEU A 63 -10.28 -7.05 0.77
C LEU A 63 -10.78 -8.32 0.08
N ILE A 64 -11.63 -8.20 -0.95
CA ILE A 64 -12.10 -9.34 -1.74
C ILE A 64 -10.92 -10.07 -2.39
N LEU A 65 -10.00 -9.32 -3.02
CA LEU A 65 -8.80 -9.90 -3.64
C LEU A 65 -7.95 -10.64 -2.60
N SER A 66 -7.77 -10.11 -1.39
CA SER A 66 -7.04 -10.82 -0.33
C SER A 66 -7.70 -12.15 0.06
N GLN A 67 -9.03 -12.21 0.08
CA GLN A 67 -9.77 -13.45 0.39
C GLN A 67 -9.65 -14.47 -0.73
N VAL A 68 -9.81 -14.03 -1.98
CA VAL A 68 -9.68 -14.90 -3.18
C VAL A 68 -8.29 -15.50 -3.27
N LEU A 69 -7.26 -14.73 -2.92
CA LEU A 69 -5.86 -15.16 -2.94
C LEU A 69 -5.42 -15.85 -1.63
N ASN A 70 -6.33 -16.08 -0.69
CA ASN A 70 -6.05 -16.67 0.62
C ASN A 70 -4.91 -15.97 1.38
N ILE A 71 -4.84 -14.64 1.30
CA ILE A 71 -3.88 -13.82 2.07
C ILE A 71 -4.41 -13.68 3.50
N GLN A 72 -3.73 -14.34 4.44
CA GLN A 72 -4.15 -14.38 5.85
C GLN A 72 -3.45 -13.34 6.73
N GLY A 73 -2.42 -12.66 6.23
CA GLY A 73 -1.62 -11.70 6.98
C GLY A 73 -0.92 -10.70 6.06
N THR A 74 -0.49 -9.59 6.66
CA THR A 74 0.31 -8.56 5.96
C THR A 74 1.70 -8.45 6.61
N PRO A 75 2.76 -8.14 5.85
CA PRO A 75 2.77 -7.92 4.40
C PRO A 75 2.63 -9.23 3.60
N ALA A 76 2.05 -9.14 2.40
CA ALA A 76 2.03 -10.20 1.40
C ALA A 76 2.26 -9.56 0.02
N THR A 77 3.17 -10.13 -0.76
CA THR A 77 3.63 -9.55 -2.03
C THR A 77 3.53 -10.59 -3.14
N ILE A 78 2.88 -10.22 -4.25
CA ILE A 78 2.82 -11.05 -5.46
C ILE A 78 3.96 -10.63 -6.38
N ILE A 79 4.79 -11.57 -6.80
CA ILE A 79 5.95 -11.35 -7.69
C ILE A 79 5.85 -12.36 -8.84
N GLY A 80 5.46 -11.89 -10.03
CA GLY A 80 5.15 -12.78 -11.15
C GLY A 80 4.01 -13.74 -10.80
N ASP A 81 4.29 -15.03 -10.83
CA ASP A 81 3.36 -16.12 -10.45
C ASP A 81 3.50 -16.57 -8.99
N GLN A 82 4.40 -15.97 -8.21
CA GLN A 82 4.68 -16.34 -6.83
C GLN A 82 4.03 -15.40 -5.82
N MET A 83 3.53 -15.98 -4.73
CA MET A 83 3.05 -15.25 -3.54
C MET A 83 4.07 -15.37 -2.41
N VAL A 84 4.58 -14.24 -1.94
CA VAL A 84 5.47 -14.16 -0.78
C VAL A 84 4.68 -13.67 0.42
N ALA A 85 4.52 -14.54 1.43
CA ALA A 85 3.88 -14.19 2.69
C ALA A 85 4.91 -13.70 3.71
N GLY A 86 4.65 -12.56 4.34
CA GLY A 86 5.54 -11.95 5.32
C GLY A 86 6.63 -11.07 4.72
N ALA A 87 7.40 -10.43 5.60
CA ALA A 87 8.56 -9.66 5.21
C ALA A 87 9.76 -10.60 5.05
N ILE A 88 10.49 -10.46 3.94
CA ILE A 88 11.69 -11.22 3.63
C ILE A 88 12.91 -10.29 3.54
N PRO A 89 14.14 -10.82 3.71
CA PRO A 89 15.37 -10.07 3.44
C PRO A 89 15.39 -9.42 2.06
N ALA A 90 16.06 -8.27 1.94
CA ALA A 90 16.16 -7.53 0.68
C ALA A 90 16.84 -8.35 -0.43
N GLU A 91 17.83 -9.16 -0.06
CA GLU A 91 18.58 -10.04 -0.97
C GLU A 91 17.67 -11.11 -1.59
N ASP A 92 16.83 -11.74 -0.78
CA ASP A 92 15.85 -12.73 -1.22
C ASP A 92 14.80 -12.10 -2.14
N LEU A 93 14.31 -10.90 -1.78
CA LEU A 93 13.38 -10.15 -2.61
C LEU A 93 13.98 -9.80 -3.97
N GLU A 94 15.22 -9.31 -3.99
CA GLU A 94 15.94 -8.99 -5.22
C GLU A 94 16.14 -10.22 -6.11
N GLY A 95 16.50 -11.36 -5.50
CA GLY A 95 16.63 -12.64 -6.19
C GLY A 95 15.34 -13.07 -6.89
N LEU A 96 14.21 -13.06 -6.16
CA LEU A 96 12.89 -13.42 -6.69
C LEU A 96 12.47 -12.50 -7.84
N VAL A 97 12.68 -11.19 -7.71
CA VAL A 97 12.36 -10.21 -8.76
C VAL A 97 13.20 -10.46 -10.01
N LYS A 98 14.51 -10.71 -9.87
CA LYS A 98 15.40 -11.02 -11.01
C LYS A 98 14.98 -12.29 -11.74
N GLU A 99 14.63 -13.34 -11.00
CA GLU A 99 14.14 -14.60 -11.56
C GLU A 99 12.87 -14.37 -12.40
N GLN A 100 11.89 -13.66 -11.83
CA GLN A 100 10.61 -13.39 -12.49
C GLN A 100 10.75 -12.47 -13.72
N LEU A 101 11.65 -11.48 -13.66
CA LEU A 101 11.99 -10.64 -14.82
C LEU A 101 12.67 -11.43 -15.94
N ALA A 102 13.52 -12.40 -15.61
CA ALA A 102 14.16 -13.25 -16.62
C ALA A 102 13.13 -14.15 -17.33
N LYS A 103 12.19 -14.74 -16.58
CA LYS A 103 11.07 -15.52 -17.15
C LYS A 103 10.20 -14.68 -18.09
N ALA A 104 9.86 -13.46 -17.69
CA ALA A 104 9.02 -12.57 -18.49
C ALA A 104 9.67 -12.08 -19.81
N ARG A 105 11.02 -12.04 -19.87
CA ARG A 105 11.77 -11.66 -21.08
C ARG A 105 12.07 -12.84 -22.01
N GLY A 106 11.99 -14.07 -21.49
CA GLY A 106 12.18 -15.30 -22.26
C GLY A 106 10.91 -15.83 -22.92
N GLN A 107 9.78 -15.16 -22.70
CA GLN A 107 8.49 -15.35 -23.37
C GLN A 107 8.31 -14.27 -24.44
#